data_AF-M6C5F3-F1
#
_entry.id   AF-M6C5F3-F1
#
_cell.length_a   1.000
_cell.length_b   1.000
_cell.length_c   1.000
_cell.angle_alpha   90.00
_cell.angle_beta   90.00
_cell.angle_gamma   90.00
#
_symmetry.space_group_name_H-M   'P 1'
#
loop_
_entity.id
_entity.type
_entity.pdbx_description
1 polymer ?
#
loop_
_entity_poly.entity_id
_entity_poly.type
_entity_poly.pdbx_seq_one_letter_code
_entity_poly.pdbx_strand_id
1 'polypeptide(L)'
;MNAIGLNFDPVSERKLGKSKLGGKPDLPENLPYPKNANGYDIPFLCQLNLGEFDNEIASEGILYFFCQLDDTTEYGAVLFSKNAKSLISSDPQHLDVEITYPLTERAISFKVFEELLEGDENYYEVMGRSRIGGSIFKAGADYSEDGRVSLLQLNSNEIEELEGEVEEFIHFFIDLTDLISLNFANVFVTSQH
;
A
#
# COMPACT_ATOMS: atom_id res chain seq x y z
N MET A 1 -16.03 -1.02 2.66
CA MET A 1 -14.94 -0.05 2.59
C MET A 1 -15.00 0.69 1.27
N ASN A 2 -15.41 1.94 1.34
CA ASN A 2 -15.42 2.86 0.21
C ASN A 2 -14.03 2.99 -0.43
N ALA A 3 -14.01 3.24 -1.74
CA ALA A 3 -12.80 3.53 -2.49
C ALA A 3 -12.31 4.96 -2.21
N ILE A 4 -11.01 5.10 -1.96
CA ILE A 4 -10.36 6.40 -1.80
C ILE A 4 -9.08 6.41 -2.63
N GLY A 5 -9.04 7.28 -3.63
CA GLY A 5 -7.95 7.39 -4.57
C GLY A 5 -6.72 8.04 -3.95
N LEU A 6 -5.55 7.55 -4.34
CA LEU A 6 -4.26 8.10 -3.95
C LEU A 6 -3.69 8.90 -5.11
N ASN A 7 -3.14 10.08 -4.84
CA ASN A 7 -2.28 10.79 -5.81
C ASN A 7 -0.90 11.01 -5.18
N PHE A 8 0.14 10.93 -5.99
CA PHE A 8 1.52 11.04 -5.55
C PHE A 8 2.13 12.37 -5.99
N ASP A 9 2.29 13.28 -5.04
CA ASP A 9 2.78 14.64 -5.26
C ASP A 9 4.24 14.77 -4.78
N PRO A 10 5.06 15.66 -5.37
CA PRO A 10 6.39 15.95 -4.83
C PRO A 10 6.34 16.42 -3.38
N VAL A 11 7.28 15.95 -2.55
CA VAL A 11 7.39 16.39 -1.15
C VAL A 11 7.96 17.82 -1.10
N SER A 12 7.14 18.77 -0.66
CA SER A 12 7.57 20.15 -0.42
C SER A 12 8.22 20.34 0.96
N GLU A 13 7.73 19.61 1.98
CA GLU A 13 8.26 19.61 3.34
C GLU A 13 8.02 18.24 3.99
N ARG A 14 9.08 17.59 4.46
CA ARG A 14 8.98 16.29 5.14
C ARG A 14 8.45 16.46 6.56
N LYS A 15 7.40 15.71 6.90
CA LYS A 15 6.81 15.65 8.26
C LYS A 15 6.59 14.19 8.67
N LEU A 16 7.04 13.84 9.88
CA LEU A 16 6.91 12.48 10.40
C LEU A 16 5.45 12.08 10.55
N GLY A 17 5.15 10.84 10.18
CA GLY A 17 3.82 10.23 10.33
C GLY A 17 2.78 10.74 9.34
N LYS A 18 3.18 11.45 8.30
CA LYS A 18 2.31 11.84 7.18
C LYS A 18 2.18 10.72 6.16
N SER A 19 1.06 10.67 5.44
CA SER A 19 0.91 9.70 4.35
C SER A 19 1.92 9.98 3.26
N LYS A 20 2.63 8.93 2.82
CA LYS A 20 3.67 9.04 1.80
C LYS A 20 3.91 7.71 1.10
N LEU A 21 4.30 7.81 -0.16
CA LEU A 21 4.91 6.75 -0.94
C LEU A 21 6.43 6.84 -0.79
N GLY A 22 7.11 5.70 -0.73
CA GLY A 22 8.56 5.64 -0.78
C GLY A 22 9.27 6.30 0.40
N GLY A 23 10.58 6.49 0.24
CA GLY A 23 11.46 6.94 1.30
C GLY A 23 11.62 5.89 2.41
N LYS A 24 11.63 6.36 3.66
CA LYS A 24 11.81 5.52 4.85
C LYS A 24 10.54 5.54 5.69
N PRO A 25 10.01 4.40 6.17
CA PRO A 25 8.83 4.42 7.01
C PRO A 25 9.11 5.15 8.32
N ASP A 26 8.13 5.89 8.80
CA ASP A 26 8.17 6.54 10.11
C ASP A 26 7.57 5.56 11.14
N LEU A 27 8.34 4.54 11.53
CA LEU A 27 7.89 3.49 12.45
C LEU A 27 7.98 3.94 13.92
N PRO A 28 7.09 3.47 14.82
CA PRO A 28 7.32 3.58 16.25
C PRO A 28 8.63 2.89 16.66
N GLU A 29 9.36 3.42 17.64
CA GLU A 29 10.68 2.90 18.06
C GLU A 29 10.73 1.39 18.36
N ASN A 30 9.63 0.83 18.89
CA ASN A 30 9.54 -0.58 19.29
C ASN A 30 8.88 -1.47 18.24
N LEU A 31 8.50 -0.93 17.08
CA LEU A 31 7.89 -1.71 16.02
C LEU A 31 9.00 -2.23 15.08
N PRO A 32 9.23 -3.55 15.00
CA PRO A 32 10.30 -4.10 14.19
C PRO A 32 10.00 -3.90 12.70
N TYR A 33 11.06 -3.68 11.92
CA TYR A 33 10.99 -3.71 10.46
C TYR A 33 10.61 -5.12 9.99
N PRO A 34 9.64 -5.29 9.09
CA PRO A 34 9.18 -6.61 8.68
C PRO A 34 10.25 -7.31 7.85
N LYS A 35 10.34 -8.64 8.03
CA LYS A 35 11.32 -9.50 7.36
C LYS A 35 10.63 -10.65 6.63
N ASN A 36 11.19 -11.07 5.50
CA ASN A 36 10.77 -12.27 4.78
C ASN A 36 11.29 -13.55 5.48
N ALA A 37 10.91 -14.71 4.95
CA ALA A 37 11.30 -16.01 5.51
C ALA A 37 12.83 -16.25 5.55
N ASN A 38 13.59 -15.56 4.71
CA ASN A 38 15.04 -15.63 4.64
C ASN A 38 15.74 -14.60 5.57
N GLY A 39 14.97 -13.78 6.30
CA GLY A 39 15.48 -12.79 7.24
C GLY A 39 15.88 -11.44 6.62
N TYR A 40 15.66 -11.27 5.32
CA TYR A 40 15.82 -9.97 4.63
C TYR A 40 14.64 -9.07 4.97
N ASP A 41 14.90 -7.78 5.09
CA ASP A 41 13.87 -6.77 5.26
C ASP A 41 12.97 -6.73 4.02
N ILE A 42 11.66 -6.56 4.21
CA ILE A 42 10.73 -6.43 3.10
C ILE A 42 10.71 -4.96 2.66
N PRO A 43 10.88 -4.63 1.36
CA PRO A 43 10.86 -3.25 0.89
C PRO A 43 9.63 -2.47 1.34
N PHE A 44 9.83 -1.23 1.78
CA PHE A 44 8.76 -0.32 2.14
C PHE A 44 8.16 0.32 0.90
N LEU A 45 6.84 0.22 0.80
CA LEU A 45 6.08 0.80 -0.30
C LEU A 45 5.52 2.17 0.08
N CYS A 46 4.63 2.21 1.08
CA CYS A 46 3.98 3.43 1.51
C CYS A 46 3.48 3.34 2.95
N GLN A 47 3.21 4.50 3.56
CA GLN A 47 2.47 4.60 4.81
C GLN A 47 1.26 5.50 4.61
N LEU A 48 0.15 5.16 5.24
CA LEU A 48 -1.10 5.90 5.20
C LEU A 48 -1.51 6.26 6.63
N ASN A 49 -1.58 7.56 6.93
CA ASN A 49 -2.10 8.04 8.19
C ASN A 49 -3.64 8.16 8.07
N LEU A 50 -4.34 7.29 8.78
CA LEU A 50 -5.79 7.18 8.74
C LEU A 50 -6.51 8.42 9.27
N GLY A 51 -5.82 9.29 10.01
CA GLY A 51 -6.36 10.58 10.45
C GLY A 51 -6.42 11.66 9.36
N GLU A 52 -5.94 11.38 8.15
CA GLU A 52 -5.84 12.37 7.05
C GLU A 52 -7.00 12.31 6.05
N PHE A 53 -7.86 11.31 6.18
CA PHE A 53 -8.99 11.08 5.27
C PHE A 53 -10.10 10.32 6.00
N ASP A 54 -11.34 10.52 5.55
CA ASP A 54 -12.51 9.82 6.08
C ASP A 54 -12.49 8.36 5.60
N ASN A 55 -12.51 7.39 6.52
CA ASN A 55 -12.34 5.97 6.20
C ASN A 55 -13.08 5.07 7.19
N GLU A 56 -13.29 3.82 6.79
CA GLU A 56 -14.00 2.80 7.58
C GLU A 56 -13.07 1.91 8.42
N ILE A 57 -11.74 2.11 8.36
CA ILE A 57 -10.75 1.25 9.03
C ILE A 57 -10.59 1.72 10.48
N ALA A 58 -10.12 2.94 10.67
CA ALA A 58 -9.98 3.57 11.98
C ALA A 58 -9.89 5.09 11.83
N SER A 59 -10.36 5.82 12.85
CA SER A 59 -10.29 7.28 12.86
C SER A 59 -8.87 7.85 13.04
N GLU A 60 -7.93 7.03 13.48
CA GLU A 60 -6.54 7.41 13.75
C GLU A 60 -5.60 6.19 13.62
N GLY A 61 -4.31 6.47 13.50
CA GLY A 61 -3.26 5.47 13.36
C GLY A 61 -2.62 5.49 11.97
N ILE A 62 -1.56 4.71 11.81
CA ILE A 62 -0.78 4.63 10.57
C ILE A 62 -0.73 3.17 10.12
N LEU A 63 -1.11 2.94 8.87
CA LEU A 63 -0.84 1.69 8.15
C LEU A 63 0.48 1.82 7.40
N TYR A 64 1.29 0.77 7.42
CA TYR A 64 2.55 0.70 6.70
C TYR A 64 2.52 -0.53 5.79
N PHE A 65 2.77 -0.33 4.50
CA PHE A 65 2.73 -1.36 3.49
C PHE A 65 4.15 -1.68 3.03
N PHE A 66 4.46 -2.98 3.03
CA PHE A 66 5.73 -3.52 2.60
C PHE A 66 5.45 -4.69 1.64
N CYS A 67 6.22 -4.80 0.56
CA CYS A 67 6.09 -5.90 -0.38
C CYS A 67 7.42 -6.20 -1.05
N GLN A 68 7.53 -7.42 -1.56
CA GLN A 68 8.46 -7.74 -2.63
C GLN A 68 8.29 -6.74 -3.79
N LEU A 69 9.39 -6.30 -4.40
CA LEU A 69 9.40 -5.37 -5.52
C LEU A 69 10.35 -5.92 -6.59
N ASP A 70 9.85 -6.88 -7.34
CA ASP A 70 10.50 -7.56 -8.47
C ASP A 70 9.45 -7.89 -9.55
N ASP A 71 9.82 -8.73 -10.52
CA ASP A 71 8.96 -9.15 -11.63
C ASP A 71 7.57 -9.62 -11.18
N THR A 72 7.43 -10.24 -10.00
CA THR A 72 6.15 -10.73 -9.46
C THR A 72 6.06 -10.50 -7.96
N THR A 73 5.11 -9.68 -7.51
CA THR A 73 4.87 -9.48 -6.08
C THR A 73 4.05 -10.64 -5.51
N GLU A 74 4.70 -11.54 -4.77
CA GLU A 74 4.03 -12.72 -4.16
C GLU A 74 3.92 -12.62 -2.63
N TYR A 75 4.65 -11.71 -2.00
CA TYR A 75 4.61 -11.54 -0.55
C TYR A 75 4.74 -10.08 -0.11
N GLY A 76 4.27 -9.83 1.12
CA GLY A 76 4.42 -8.55 1.78
C GLY A 76 3.99 -8.61 3.23
N ALA A 77 3.97 -7.44 3.86
CA ALA A 77 3.52 -7.26 5.23
C ALA A 77 2.78 -5.93 5.35
N VAL A 78 1.74 -5.91 6.17
CA VAL A 78 1.05 -4.68 6.58
C VAL A 78 1.16 -4.55 8.09
N LEU A 79 1.67 -3.41 8.54
CA LEU A 79 1.73 -3.08 9.95
C LEU A 79 0.73 -1.98 10.28
N PHE A 80 0.13 -2.05 11.46
CA PHE A 80 -0.73 -0.99 11.98
C PHE A 80 -0.18 -0.48 13.32
N SER A 81 -0.02 0.84 13.42
CA SER A 81 0.28 1.50 14.69
C SER A 81 -0.81 2.51 15.02
N LYS A 82 -1.49 2.30 16.16
CA LYS A 82 -2.41 3.30 16.70
C LYS A 82 -1.68 4.52 17.27
N ASN A 83 -0.43 4.37 17.71
CA ASN A 83 0.31 5.43 18.40
C ASN A 83 1.35 6.08 17.48
N ALA A 84 1.08 7.33 17.08
CA ALA A 84 1.96 8.14 16.24
C ALA A 84 2.84 9.14 17.03
N LYS A 85 2.96 9.02 18.36
CA LYS A 85 3.62 10.04 19.20
C LYS A 85 5.16 9.97 19.20
N SER A 86 5.74 8.81 18.90
CA SER A 86 7.20 8.57 18.96
C SER A 86 7.64 7.79 17.74
N LEU A 87 7.55 8.44 16.58
CA LEU A 87 7.95 7.87 15.30
C LEU A 87 9.42 8.20 15.01
N ILE A 88 10.13 7.22 14.48
CA ILE A 88 11.49 7.36 13.98
C ILE A 88 11.50 6.98 12.50
N SER A 89 12.32 7.67 11.72
CA SER A 89 12.61 7.23 10.35
C SER A 89 13.42 5.94 10.44
N SER A 90 12.84 4.82 9.99
CA SER A 90 13.48 3.51 10.08
C SER A 90 14.14 3.13 8.76
N ASP A 91 15.40 2.71 8.83
CA ASP A 91 16.19 2.27 7.70
C ASP A 91 16.13 0.74 7.56
N PRO A 92 15.92 0.21 6.36
CA PRO A 92 16.17 -1.19 6.11
C PRO A 92 17.67 -1.47 6.25
N GLN A 93 18.01 -2.58 6.90
CA GLN A 93 19.39 -3.00 7.15
C GLN A 93 19.87 -4.02 6.14
N HIS A 94 18.98 -4.90 5.66
CA HIS A 94 19.34 -6.01 4.78
C HIS A 94 18.26 -6.27 3.74
N LEU A 95 18.41 -5.66 2.56
CA LEU A 95 17.47 -5.80 1.44
C LEU A 95 18.04 -6.70 0.34
N ASP A 96 17.13 -7.34 -0.38
CA ASP A 96 17.40 -8.07 -1.61
C ASP A 96 16.37 -7.60 -2.64
N VAL A 97 16.76 -6.58 -3.42
CA VAL A 97 15.93 -5.97 -4.48
C VAL A 97 16.80 -5.64 -5.68
N GLU A 98 16.26 -5.83 -6.88
CA GLU A 98 16.96 -5.55 -8.14
C GLU A 98 16.61 -4.17 -8.71
N ILE A 99 15.72 -3.44 -8.04
CA ILE A 99 15.26 -2.10 -8.45
C ILE A 99 16.02 -0.95 -7.75
N THR A 100 15.81 0.27 -8.24
CA THR A 100 16.27 1.48 -7.53
C THR A 100 15.50 1.65 -6.22
N TYR A 101 16.22 1.60 -5.09
CA TYR A 101 15.61 1.67 -3.75
C TYR A 101 16.48 2.47 -2.74
N PRO A 102 15.89 3.21 -1.77
CA PRO A 102 14.46 3.43 -1.55
C PRO A 102 13.81 4.20 -2.68
N LEU A 103 12.52 3.92 -2.92
CA LEU A 103 11.69 4.71 -3.85
C LEU A 103 11.73 6.19 -3.46
N THR A 104 11.63 7.09 -4.43
CA THR A 104 11.57 8.53 -4.16
C THR A 104 10.36 8.84 -3.28
N GLU A 105 10.60 9.57 -2.20
CA GLU A 105 9.53 9.98 -1.28
C GLU A 105 8.55 10.92 -2.00
N ARG A 106 7.26 10.56 -2.02
CA ARG A 106 6.16 11.38 -2.54
C ARG A 106 5.09 11.55 -1.48
N ALA A 107 4.54 12.75 -1.37
CA ALA A 107 3.38 13.02 -0.53
C ALA A 107 2.15 12.36 -1.12
N ILE A 108 1.29 11.79 -0.28
CA ILE A 108 0.02 11.21 -0.71
C ILE A 108 -1.12 12.20 -0.42
N SER A 109 -1.92 12.49 -1.44
CA SER A 109 -3.17 13.23 -1.30
C SER A 109 -4.37 12.34 -1.65
N PHE A 110 -5.42 12.44 -0.82
CA PHE A 110 -6.61 11.59 -0.92
C PHE A 110 -7.73 12.28 -1.70
N LYS A 111 -8.40 11.51 -2.56
CA LYS A 111 -9.60 11.98 -3.29
C LYS A 111 -10.70 10.93 -3.23
N VAL A 112 -11.95 11.41 -3.26
CA VAL A 112 -13.10 10.53 -3.51
C VAL A 112 -12.87 9.81 -4.82
N PHE A 113 -13.16 8.51 -4.82
CA PHE A 113 -12.97 7.65 -5.96
C PHE A 113 -14.33 7.14 -6.45
N GLU A 114 -14.70 7.49 -7.67
CA GLU A 114 -15.93 7.04 -8.29
C GLU A 114 -15.67 5.72 -9.00
N GLU A 115 -16.20 4.64 -8.44
CA GLU A 115 -16.04 3.31 -9.03
C GLU A 115 -16.90 3.15 -10.29
N LEU A 116 -16.31 2.55 -11.31
CA LEU A 116 -17.01 2.21 -12.55
C LEU A 116 -17.32 0.72 -12.60
N LEU A 117 -18.43 0.39 -13.25
CA LEU A 117 -18.81 -1.00 -13.52
C LEU A 117 -18.07 -1.52 -14.74
N GLU A 118 -17.83 -2.83 -14.76
CA GLU A 118 -17.28 -3.51 -15.93
C GLU A 118 -18.19 -3.26 -17.15
N GLY A 119 -17.59 -2.80 -18.25
CA GLY A 119 -18.29 -2.40 -19.46
C GLY A 119 -18.42 -0.88 -19.67
N ASP A 120 -18.07 -0.06 -18.67
CA ASP A 120 -17.84 1.36 -18.91
C ASP A 120 -16.60 1.56 -19.80
N GLU A 121 -16.65 2.51 -20.74
CA GLU A 121 -15.56 2.78 -21.67
C GLU A 121 -14.28 3.24 -20.97
N ASN A 122 -14.41 3.85 -19.79
CA ASN A 122 -13.30 4.35 -18.99
C ASN A 122 -12.93 3.41 -17.82
N TYR A 123 -13.51 2.20 -17.77
CA TYR A 123 -13.33 1.27 -16.66
C TYR A 123 -11.84 1.05 -16.30
N TYR A 124 -11.02 0.71 -17.29
CA TYR A 124 -9.59 0.43 -17.08
C TYR A 124 -8.81 1.67 -16.62
N GLU A 125 -9.10 2.83 -17.20
CA GLU A 125 -8.45 4.09 -16.82
C GLU A 125 -8.78 4.46 -15.38
N VAL A 126 -10.04 4.37 -14.97
CA VAL A 126 -10.46 4.77 -13.62
C VAL A 126 -10.07 3.70 -12.61
N MET A 127 -10.51 2.45 -12.80
CA MET A 127 -10.29 1.36 -11.84
C MET A 127 -8.83 0.88 -11.79
N GLY A 128 -8.00 1.23 -12.77
CA GLY A 128 -6.57 0.98 -12.73
C GLY A 128 -5.81 1.83 -11.72
N ARG A 129 -6.37 2.95 -11.23
CA ARG A 129 -5.63 3.89 -10.38
C ARG A 129 -5.40 3.38 -8.95
N SER A 130 -4.30 3.84 -8.34
CA SER A 130 -3.98 3.55 -6.93
C SER A 130 -5.06 4.04 -5.98
N ARG A 131 -5.47 3.17 -5.05
CA ARG A 131 -6.53 3.45 -4.07
C ARG A 131 -6.44 2.56 -2.85
N ILE A 132 -7.00 3.03 -1.74
CA ILE A 132 -7.35 2.21 -0.58
C ILE A 132 -8.84 1.83 -0.69
N GLY A 133 -9.15 0.55 -0.51
CA GLY A 133 -10.52 0.05 -0.56
C GLY A 133 -11.17 0.03 -1.94
N GLY A 134 -12.51 -0.07 -1.94
CA GLY A 134 -13.31 -0.21 -3.14
C GLY A 134 -13.39 -1.64 -3.69
N SER A 135 -14.04 -1.76 -4.84
CA SER A 135 -14.10 -3.01 -5.60
C SER A 135 -12.73 -3.36 -6.18
N ILE A 136 -12.54 -4.65 -6.39
CA ILE A 136 -11.32 -5.20 -6.97
C ILE A 136 -11.27 -4.82 -8.45
N PHE A 137 -10.12 -4.30 -8.89
CA PHE A 137 -9.88 -4.09 -10.31
C PHE A 137 -9.46 -5.40 -10.97
N LYS A 138 -10.20 -5.80 -12.00
CA LYS A 138 -9.98 -7.05 -12.71
C LYS A 138 -9.36 -6.76 -14.08
N ALA A 139 -8.03 -6.71 -14.14
CA ALA A 139 -7.29 -6.65 -15.41
C ALA A 139 -7.08 -8.06 -16.01
N GLY A 140 -7.08 -9.09 -15.16
CA GLY A 140 -6.88 -10.47 -15.56
C GLY A 140 -7.51 -11.46 -14.57
N ALA A 141 -6.67 -12.08 -13.73
CA ALA A 141 -7.14 -13.05 -12.75
C ALA A 141 -8.06 -12.39 -11.71
N ASP A 142 -9.14 -13.08 -11.37
CA ASP A 142 -10.06 -12.60 -10.34
C ASP A 142 -9.58 -13.04 -8.95
N TYR A 143 -8.97 -12.12 -8.23
CA TYR A 143 -8.51 -12.33 -6.86
C TYR A 143 -9.60 -12.08 -5.81
N SER A 144 -10.87 -11.98 -6.21
CA SER A 144 -11.99 -12.04 -5.28
C SER A 144 -12.13 -13.47 -4.73
N GLU A 145 -11.19 -13.90 -3.87
CA GLU A 145 -11.43 -15.07 -3.03
C GLU A 145 -12.60 -14.75 -2.06
N ASP A 146 -13.47 -15.73 -1.83
CA ASP A 146 -14.66 -15.57 -1.00
C ASP A 146 -14.28 -15.01 0.39
N GLY A 147 -14.68 -13.77 0.66
CA GLY A 147 -14.58 -13.12 1.97
C GLY A 147 -13.46 -12.09 2.14
N ARG A 148 -12.55 -11.94 1.17
CA ARG A 148 -11.49 -10.92 1.24
C ARG A 148 -11.97 -9.57 0.71
N VAL A 149 -11.48 -8.50 1.33
CA VAL A 149 -11.69 -7.12 0.91
C VAL A 149 -10.38 -6.54 0.37
N SER A 150 -10.47 -5.71 -0.67
CA SER A 150 -9.33 -4.93 -1.14
C SER A 150 -8.92 -3.95 -0.03
N LEU A 151 -7.67 -4.04 0.42
CA LEU A 151 -7.10 -3.09 1.35
C LEU A 151 -6.41 -1.96 0.58
N LEU A 152 -5.41 -2.30 -0.24
CA LEU A 152 -4.67 -1.35 -1.07
C LEU A 152 -4.51 -1.95 -2.48
N GLN A 153 -4.80 -1.14 -3.50
CA GLN A 153 -4.32 -1.36 -4.86
C GLN A 153 -3.33 -0.24 -5.18
N LEU A 154 -2.17 -0.61 -5.72
CA LEU A 154 -1.17 0.31 -6.24
C LEU A 154 -0.98 0.02 -7.73
N ASN A 155 -1.01 1.06 -8.55
CA ASN A 155 -0.53 0.99 -9.92
C ASN A 155 0.95 1.40 -9.96
N SER A 156 1.83 0.45 -10.29
CA SER A 156 3.27 0.69 -10.34
C SER A 156 3.67 1.64 -11.47
N ASN A 157 2.89 1.75 -12.55
CA ASN A 157 3.11 2.72 -13.63
C ASN A 157 2.85 4.17 -13.17
N GLU A 158 2.24 4.40 -12.01
CA GLU A 158 2.15 5.74 -11.39
C GLU A 158 3.46 6.14 -10.68
N ILE A 159 4.48 5.26 -10.68
CA ILE A 159 5.73 5.38 -9.92
C ILE A 159 6.92 5.08 -10.87
N GLU A 160 7.69 6.12 -11.18
CA GLU A 160 8.79 6.06 -12.16
C GLU A 160 9.80 4.93 -11.89
N GLU A 161 10.15 4.67 -10.63
CA GLU A 161 11.12 3.63 -10.29
C GLU A 161 10.57 2.20 -10.35
N LEU A 162 9.26 2.03 -10.52
CA LEU A 162 8.59 0.73 -10.60
C LEU A 162 8.06 0.43 -12.02
N GLU A 163 7.84 1.46 -12.85
CA GLU A 163 7.32 1.32 -14.20
C GLU A 163 8.19 0.38 -15.05
N GLY A 164 7.62 -0.78 -15.41
CA GLY A 164 8.31 -1.81 -16.20
C GLY A 164 9.30 -2.69 -15.44
N GLU A 165 9.52 -2.43 -14.16
CA GLU A 165 10.40 -3.22 -13.27
C GLU A 165 9.60 -4.20 -12.39
N VAL A 166 8.31 -3.94 -12.17
CA VAL A 166 7.38 -4.80 -11.43
C VAL A 166 6.05 -4.91 -12.18
N GLU A 167 5.23 -5.89 -11.84
CA GLU A 167 3.87 -6.01 -12.39
C GLU A 167 3.00 -4.77 -12.13
N GLU A 168 2.08 -4.47 -13.05
CA GLU A 168 1.38 -3.18 -13.11
C GLU A 168 0.53 -2.90 -11.86
N PHE A 169 -0.21 -3.91 -11.37
CA PHE A 169 -1.11 -3.73 -10.23
C PHE A 169 -0.67 -4.59 -9.06
N ILE A 170 -0.23 -3.96 -7.98
CA ILE A 170 0.06 -4.62 -6.71
C ILE A 170 -1.16 -4.51 -5.82
N HIS A 171 -1.64 -5.64 -5.31
CA HIS A 171 -2.83 -5.73 -4.48
C HIS A 171 -2.50 -6.27 -3.08
N PHE A 172 -3.14 -5.67 -2.09
CA PHE A 172 -3.19 -6.14 -0.71
C PHE A 172 -4.64 -6.43 -0.36
N PHE A 173 -4.92 -7.65 0.07
CA PHE A 173 -6.23 -8.13 0.47
C PHE A 173 -6.24 -8.56 1.92
N ILE A 174 -7.35 -8.31 2.62
CA ILE A 174 -7.52 -8.67 4.02
C ILE A 174 -8.88 -9.33 4.24
N ASP A 175 -9.00 -10.25 5.20
CA ASP A 175 -10.30 -10.76 5.61
C ASP A 175 -11.12 -9.68 6.33
N LEU A 176 -12.44 -9.66 6.13
CA LEU A 176 -13.30 -8.66 6.77
C LEU A 176 -13.23 -8.69 8.31
N THR A 177 -13.13 -9.87 8.92
CA THR A 177 -13.03 -10.03 10.38
C THR A 177 -11.69 -9.53 10.91
N ASP A 178 -10.61 -9.76 10.17
CA ASP A 178 -9.28 -9.24 10.46
C ASP A 178 -9.26 -7.71 10.32
N LEU A 179 -9.90 -7.15 9.30
CA LEU A 179 -10.03 -5.70 9.14
C LEU A 179 -10.79 -5.05 10.30
N ILE A 180 -11.96 -5.60 10.68
CA ILE A 180 -12.78 -5.08 11.78
C ILE A 180 -12.02 -5.14 13.11
N SER A 181 -11.21 -6.17 13.32
CA SER A 181 -10.40 -6.34 14.53
C SER A 181 -9.05 -5.63 14.49
N LEU A 182 -8.72 -4.93 13.38
CA LEU A 182 -7.44 -4.28 13.11
C LEU A 182 -6.24 -5.24 13.22
N ASN A 183 -6.45 -6.48 12.77
CA ASN A 183 -5.43 -7.53 12.71
C ASN A 183 -4.89 -7.67 11.29
N PHE A 184 -3.71 -7.11 11.02
CA PHE A 184 -3.10 -7.11 9.68
C PHE A 184 -2.09 -8.25 9.45
N ALA A 185 -2.08 -9.27 10.31
CA ALA A 185 -1.10 -10.36 10.24
C ALA A 185 -1.31 -11.31 9.05
N ASN A 186 -2.53 -11.39 8.49
CA ASN A 186 -2.90 -12.33 7.43
C ASN A 186 -3.24 -11.61 6.11
N VAL A 187 -2.62 -10.47 5.83
CA VAL A 187 -2.82 -9.77 4.55
C VAL A 187 -2.23 -10.61 3.42
N PHE A 188 -3.05 -10.88 2.42
CA PHE A 188 -2.64 -11.53 1.18
C PHE A 188 -2.15 -10.48 0.19
N VAL A 189 -0.99 -10.71 -0.41
CA VAL A 189 -0.37 -9.81 -1.37
C VAL A 189 -0.16 -10.55 -2.68
N THR A 190 -0.49 -9.90 -3.79
CA THR A 190 -0.31 -10.44 -5.14
C THR A 190 -0.16 -9.29 -6.13
N SER A 191 0.40 -9.55 -7.30
CA SER A 191 0.36 -8.62 -8.41
C SER A 191 -0.35 -9.19 -9.66
N GLN A 192 -0.60 -8.34 -10.63
CA GLN A 192 -1.04 -8.69 -11.98
C GLN A 192 -0.55 -7.66 -12.99
N HIS A 193 -0.39 -8.09 -14.24
CA HIS A 193 -0.27 -7.20 -15.41
C HIS A 193 -1.58 -6.48 -15.74
#